data_AF-A0A3L7P832-F1
#
_entry.id   AF-A0A3L7P832-F1
#
_cell.length_a   1.000
_cell.length_b   1.000
_cell.length_c   1.000
_cell.angle_alpha   90.00
_cell.angle_beta   90.00
_cell.angle_gamma   90.00
#
_symmetry.space_group_name_H-M   'P 1'
#
loop_
_entity.id
_entity.type
_entity.pdbx_description
1 polymer ?
#
loop_
_entity_poly.entity_id
_entity_poly.type
_entity_poly.pdbx_seq_one_letter_code
_entity_poly.pdbx_strand_id
1 'polypeptide(L)'
;MPTVSFFLPVARMQTSLFAWLLFAMICGCTQPAPLESPEAHSSADALYTAITSRRQDLMSEVETRLISLNKSGKLSETALNELTEIISIAKAEKWQNAAERLDTFIRNQPPHDHAH
;
A
#
# COMPACT_ATOMS: atom_id res chain seq x y z
N MET A 1 -25.62 41.35 -56.25
CA MET A 1 -25.00 42.03 -55.10
C MET A 1 -26.02 42.07 -53.97
N PRO A 2 -25.74 41.75 -52.68
CA PRO A 2 -24.66 40.97 -52.03
C PRO A 2 -25.17 39.62 -51.45
N THR A 3 -24.46 38.50 -51.61
CA THR A 3 -23.66 37.76 -50.61
C THR A 3 -24.37 37.31 -49.32
N VAL A 4 -24.77 36.04 -49.27
CA VAL A 4 -25.03 35.30 -48.02
C VAL A 4 -23.82 34.41 -47.77
N SER A 5 -23.03 34.76 -46.75
CA SER A 5 -21.81 34.06 -46.38
C SER A 5 -22.12 32.73 -45.67
N PHE A 6 -21.58 31.64 -46.22
CA PHE A 6 -21.15 30.45 -45.48
C PHE A 6 -20.26 30.87 -44.31
N PHE A 7 -20.38 30.26 -43.12
CA PHE A 7 -19.26 29.91 -42.21
C PHE A 7 -19.78 29.18 -40.95
N LEU A 8 -19.91 27.85 -41.04
CA LEU A 8 -19.42 26.94 -39.98
C LEU A 8 -18.02 26.54 -40.45
N PRO A 9 -17.00 26.31 -39.60
CA PRO A 9 -17.04 25.53 -38.35
C PRO A 9 -16.05 26.08 -37.28
N VAL A 10 -15.56 25.24 -36.35
CA VAL A 10 -14.53 25.49 -35.30
C VAL A 10 -15.15 25.90 -33.96
N ALA A 11 -14.98 25.23 -32.83
CA ALA A 11 -14.19 24.05 -32.46
C ALA A 11 -14.90 23.36 -31.28
N ARG A 12 -15.40 22.15 -31.50
CA ARG A 12 -15.88 21.26 -30.43
C ARG A 12 -14.82 20.19 -30.17
N MET A 13 -13.57 20.61 -29.95
CA MET A 13 -12.43 19.69 -29.93
C MET A 13 -11.31 20.13 -28.98
N GLN A 14 -11.66 20.75 -27.85
CA GLN A 14 -10.67 21.24 -26.85
C GLN A 14 -10.92 20.77 -25.42
N THR A 15 -11.99 20.00 -25.16
CA THR A 15 -12.31 19.49 -23.82
C THR A 15 -11.72 18.10 -23.52
N SER A 16 -11.22 17.39 -24.53
CA SER A 16 -10.79 15.98 -24.38
C SER A 16 -9.42 15.83 -23.68
N LEU A 17 -8.52 16.80 -23.83
CA LEU A 17 -7.15 16.70 -23.29
C LEU A 17 -7.08 16.95 -21.78
N PHE A 18 -7.95 17.81 -21.24
CA PHE A 18 -7.98 18.13 -19.80
C PHE A 18 -8.51 16.97 -18.95
N ALA A 19 -9.41 16.14 -19.51
CA ALA A 19 -9.96 14.99 -18.81
C ALA A 19 -8.91 13.88 -18.60
N TRP A 20 -7.98 13.70 -19.54
CA TRP A 20 -6.90 12.71 -19.42
C TRP A 20 -5.81 13.13 -18.43
N LEU A 21 -5.53 14.43 -18.31
CA LEU A 21 -4.50 14.93 -17.40
C LEU A 21 -4.90 14.81 -15.92
N LEU A 22 -6.20 14.86 -15.61
CA LEU A 22 -6.74 14.63 -14.26
C LEU A 22 -6.73 13.15 -13.85
N PHE A 23 -6.81 12.22 -14.80
CA PHE A 23 -6.85 10.79 -14.50
C PHE A 23 -5.47 10.22 -14.13
N ALA A 24 -4.38 10.80 -14.67
CA ALA A 24 -3.02 10.35 -14.38
C ALA A 24 -2.52 10.68 -12.96
N MET A 25 -3.19 11.59 -12.24
CA MET A 25 -2.78 12.01 -10.89
C MET A 25 -3.24 11.07 -9.76
N ILE A 26 -4.08 10.06 -10.06
CA ILE A 26 -4.57 9.08 -9.08
C ILE A 26 -3.73 7.79 -9.08
N CYS A 27 -2.83 7.60 -10.05
CA CYS A 27 -1.76 6.62 -9.97
C CYS A 27 -0.65 7.16 -9.05
N GLY A 28 -1.00 7.37 -7.77
CA GLY A 28 0.00 7.55 -6.74
C GLY A 28 0.89 6.32 -6.73
N CYS A 29 2.16 6.49 -7.08
CA CYS A 29 3.22 5.60 -6.65
C CYS A 29 3.32 5.71 -5.12
N THR A 30 2.34 5.16 -4.40
CA THR A 30 2.38 5.03 -2.95
C THR A 30 3.36 3.91 -2.66
N GLN A 31 4.64 4.27 -2.49
CA GLN A 31 5.61 3.36 -1.91
C GLN A 31 5.04 2.90 -0.55
N PRO A 32 5.14 1.60 -0.21
CA PRO A 32 4.67 1.12 1.08
C PRO A 32 5.40 1.86 2.20
N ALA A 33 4.73 1.98 3.35
CA ALA A 33 5.35 2.58 4.52
C ALA A 33 6.64 1.82 4.87
N PRO A 34 7.78 2.52 5.04
CA PRO A 34 9.05 1.89 5.32
C PRO A 34 9.04 1.23 6.71
N LEU A 35 9.64 0.04 6.79
CA LEU A 35 10.02 -0.61 8.04
C LEU A 35 11.39 -0.05 8.46
N GLU A 36 11.40 0.80 9.47
CA GLU A 36 12.59 1.60 9.82
C GLU A 36 13.56 0.89 10.79
N SER A 37 13.10 -0.18 11.46
CA SER A 37 13.88 -0.88 12.48
C SER A 37 14.05 -2.37 12.19
N PRO A 38 15.19 -2.99 12.51
CA PRO A 38 15.39 -4.43 12.36
C PRO A 38 14.31 -5.26 13.07
N GLU A 39 13.82 -4.78 14.21
CA GLU A 39 12.74 -5.42 14.96
C GLU A 39 11.40 -5.36 14.21
N ALA A 40 11.14 -4.31 13.44
CA ALA A 40 9.96 -4.23 12.58
C ALA A 40 10.05 -5.21 11.40
N HIS A 41 11.21 -5.32 10.75
CA HIS A 41 11.47 -6.32 9.71
C HIS A 41 11.27 -7.75 10.25
N SER A 42 11.90 -8.08 11.37
CA SER A 42 11.75 -9.39 12.01
C SER A 42 10.30 -9.69 12.42
N SER A 43 9.53 -8.67 12.83
CA SER A 43 8.11 -8.83 13.14
C SER A 43 7.26 -9.08 11.89
N ALA A 44 7.61 -8.48 10.75
CA ALA A 44 6.95 -8.76 9.47
C ALA A 44 7.23 -10.19 8.97
N ASP A 45 8.46 -10.69 9.12
CA ASP A 45 8.81 -12.09 8.80
C ASP A 45 8.07 -13.09 9.70
N ALA A 46 8.00 -12.78 11.01
CA ALA A 46 7.22 -13.57 11.95
C ALA A 46 5.72 -13.55 11.60
N LEU A 47 5.19 -12.41 11.16
CA LEU A 47 3.80 -12.31 10.68
C LEU A 47 3.58 -13.16 9.44
N TYR A 48 4.52 -13.15 8.49
CA TYR A 48 4.44 -13.99 7.28
C TYR A 48 4.40 -15.47 7.64
N THR A 49 5.26 -15.89 8.56
CA THR A 49 5.26 -17.26 9.10
C THR A 49 3.92 -17.59 9.78
N ALA A 50 3.38 -16.67 10.59
CA ALA A 50 2.11 -16.86 11.28
C ALA A 50 0.93 -17.03 10.30
N ILE A 51 0.85 -16.19 9.27
CA ILE A 51 -0.22 -16.23 8.26
C ILE A 51 -0.12 -17.49 7.41
N THR A 52 1.06 -17.82 6.89
CA THR A 52 1.26 -19.00 6.03
C THR A 52 1.07 -20.32 6.80
N SER A 53 1.40 -20.33 8.09
CA SER A 53 1.16 -21.48 8.99
C SER A 53 -0.22 -21.45 9.65
N ARG A 54 -1.05 -20.43 9.39
CA ARG A 54 -2.36 -20.20 10.01
C ARG A 54 -2.35 -20.26 11.54
N ARG A 55 -1.27 -19.77 12.16
CA ARG A 55 -1.06 -19.76 13.61
C ARG A 55 -1.64 -18.49 14.24
N GLN A 56 -2.86 -18.58 14.75
CA GLN A 56 -3.58 -17.46 15.36
C GLN A 56 -2.92 -16.95 16.64
N ASP A 57 -2.33 -17.86 17.43
CA ASP A 57 -1.55 -17.55 18.63
C ASP A 57 -0.35 -16.66 18.29
N LEU A 58 0.46 -17.09 17.33
CA LEU A 58 1.63 -16.36 16.87
C LEU A 58 1.25 -15.01 16.25
N MET A 59 0.16 -14.97 15.49
CA MET A 59 -0.33 -13.72 14.89
C MET A 59 -0.73 -12.70 15.96
N SER A 60 -1.37 -13.14 17.06
CA SER A 60 -1.77 -12.26 18.17
C SER A 60 -0.56 -11.73 18.95
N GLU A 61 0.48 -12.56 19.13
CA GLU A 61 1.75 -12.14 19.72
C GLU A 61 2.46 -11.11 18.85
N VAL A 62 2.50 -11.33 17.54
CA VAL A 62 3.12 -10.38 16.58
C VAL A 62 2.33 -9.07 16.54
N GLU A 63 1.00 -9.09 16.51
CA GLU A 63 0.15 -7.89 16.58
C GLU A 63 0.49 -7.05 17.82
N THR A 64 0.59 -7.69 18.99
CA THR A 64 0.98 -7.02 20.24
C THR A 64 2.38 -6.40 20.15
N ARG A 65 3.33 -7.13 19.54
CA ARG A 65 4.69 -6.63 19.32
C ARG A 65 4.72 -5.42 18.39
N LEU A 66 3.97 -5.44 17.29
CA LEU A 66 3.88 -4.32 16.34
C LEU A 66 3.34 -3.06 17.02
N ILE A 67 2.31 -3.18 17.85
CA ILE A 67 1.78 -2.07 18.66
C ILE A 67 2.85 -1.53 19.60
N SER A 68 3.63 -2.41 20.26
CA SER A 68 4.73 -1.98 21.12
C SER A 68 5.83 -1.26 20.35
N LEU A 69 6.18 -1.74 19.15
CA LEU A 69 7.20 -1.11 18.31
C LEU A 69 6.75 0.29 17.88
N ASN A 70 5.48 0.45 17.50
CA ASN A 70 4.94 1.76 17.16
C ASN A 70 4.95 2.72 18.36
N LYS A 71 4.53 2.27 19.54
CA LYS A 71 4.61 3.08 20.77
C LYS A 71 6.03 3.50 21.14
N SER A 72 7.03 2.69 20.77
CA SER A 72 8.44 3.01 21.00
C SER A 72 9.08 3.86 19.88
N GLY A 73 8.31 4.24 18.85
CA GLY A 73 8.82 5.00 17.70
C GLY A 73 9.66 4.17 16.71
N LYS A 74 9.67 2.84 16.85
CA LYS A 74 10.42 1.91 15.97
C LYS A 74 9.61 1.44 14.76
N LEU A 75 8.34 1.83 14.68
CA LEU A 75 7.44 1.51 13.59
C LEU A 75 6.53 2.71 13.35
N SER A 76 6.50 3.23 12.13
CA SER A 76 5.59 4.32 11.76
C SER A 76 4.12 3.91 11.91
N GLU A 77 3.25 4.88 12.18
CA GLU A 77 1.80 4.64 12.29
C GLU A 77 1.23 4.07 10.98
N THR A 78 1.70 4.56 9.83
CA THR A 78 1.30 4.06 8.51
C THR A 78 1.67 2.59 8.32
N ALA A 79 2.87 2.18 8.74
CA ALA A 79 3.28 0.78 8.65
C ALA A 79 2.48 -0.11 9.61
N LEU A 80 2.18 0.37 10.83
CA LEU A 80 1.33 -0.35 11.77
C LEU A 80 -0.07 -0.58 11.19
N ASN A 81 -0.66 0.45 10.57
CA ASN A 81 -1.99 0.38 9.99
C ASN A 81 -2.05 -0.65 8.85
N GLU A 82 -1.09 -0.62 7.92
CA GLU A 82 -1.02 -1.60 6.83
C GLU A 82 -0.89 -3.04 7.34
N LEU A 83 0.01 -3.28 8.32
CA LEU A 83 0.19 -4.61 8.91
C LEU A 83 -1.05 -5.08 9.69
N THR A 84 -1.76 -4.16 10.35
CA THR A 84 -3.01 -4.47 11.07
C THR A 84 -4.15 -4.79 10.10
N GLU A 85 -4.22 -4.11 8.95
CA GLU A 85 -5.16 -4.46 7.88
C GLU A 85 -4.90 -5.87 7.34
N ILE A 86 -3.64 -6.23 7.12
CA ILE A 86 -3.25 -7.59 6.71
C ILE A 86 -3.68 -8.63 7.75
N ILE A 87 -3.45 -8.35 9.04
CA ILE A 87 -3.90 -9.21 10.15
C ILE A 87 -5.43 -9.35 10.13
N SER A 88 -6.17 -8.27 9.87
CA SER A 88 -7.63 -8.30 9.76
C SER A 88 -8.11 -9.19 8.60
N ILE A 89 -7.45 -9.13 7.45
CA ILE A 89 -7.72 -10.01 6.29
C ILE A 89 -7.50 -11.49 6.68
N ALA A 90 -6.41 -11.79 7.39
CA ALA A 90 -6.11 -13.13 7.88
C ALA A 90 -7.16 -13.62 8.90
N LYS A 91 -7.56 -12.76 9.85
CA LYS A 91 -8.62 -13.05 10.84
C LYS A 91 -9.98 -13.31 10.18
N ALA A 92 -10.25 -12.73 9.02
CA ALA A 92 -11.43 -13.01 8.19
C ALA A 92 -11.32 -14.32 7.38
N GLU A 93 -10.40 -15.22 7.75
CA GLU A 93 -10.09 -16.49 7.09
C GLU A 93 -9.60 -16.39 5.64
N LYS A 94 -9.24 -15.19 5.18
CA LYS A 94 -8.68 -14.94 3.84
C LYS A 94 -7.16 -15.07 3.86
N TRP A 95 -6.67 -16.20 4.35
CA TRP A 95 -5.25 -16.47 4.61
C TRP A 95 -4.35 -16.21 3.38
N GLN A 96 -4.76 -16.67 2.21
CA GLN A 96 -4.00 -16.50 0.97
C GLN A 96 -3.87 -15.02 0.59
N ASN A 97 -4.98 -14.28 0.62
CA ASN A 97 -4.99 -12.85 0.30
C ASN A 97 -4.13 -12.06 1.29
N ALA A 98 -4.13 -12.44 2.58
CA ALA A 98 -3.29 -11.82 3.58
C ALA A 98 -1.80 -12.09 3.31
N ALA A 99 -1.44 -13.33 2.95
CA ALA A 99 -0.06 -13.71 2.62
C ALA A 99 0.45 -12.96 1.38
N GLU A 100 -0.36 -12.88 0.32
CA GLU A 100 -0.02 -12.16 -0.92
C GLU A 100 0.16 -10.65 -0.68
N ARG A 101 -0.73 -10.05 0.12
CA ARG A 101 -0.62 -8.64 0.48
C ARG A 101 0.63 -8.37 1.33
N LEU A 102 0.94 -9.26 2.28
CA LEU A 102 2.15 -9.14 3.10
C LEU A 102 3.43 -9.34 2.31
N ASP A 103 3.49 -10.34 1.42
CA ASP A 103 4.63 -10.55 0.51
C ASP A 103 4.85 -9.32 -0.37
N THR A 104 3.78 -8.75 -0.92
CA THR A 104 3.82 -7.50 -1.70
C THR A 104 4.34 -6.34 -0.85
N PHE A 105 3.88 -6.21 0.40
CA PHE A 105 4.34 -5.17 1.32
C PHE A 105 5.84 -5.29 1.63
N ILE A 106 6.34 -6.51 1.91
CA ILE A 106 7.74 -6.78 2.23
C ILE A 106 8.64 -6.55 1.01
N ARG A 107 8.26 -7.04 -0.18
CA ARG A 107 9.07 -6.87 -1.42
C ARG A 107 9.25 -5.43 -1.86
N ASN A 108 8.30 -4.57 -1.51
CA ASN A 108 8.33 -3.16 -1.87
C ASN A 108 9.01 -2.29 -0.80
N GLN A 109 9.56 -2.89 0.27
CA GLN A 109 10.38 -2.17 1.24
C GLN A 109 11.69 -1.69 0.60
N PRO A 110 12.18 -0.49 0.96
CA PRO A 110 13.53 -0.09 0.59
C PRO A 110 14.56 -1.10 1.15
N PRO A 111 15.71 -1.29 0.48
CA PRO A 111 16.79 -2.11 1.02
C PRO A 111 17.11 -1.66 2.45
N HIS A 112 17.04 -2.58 3.40
CA HIS A 112 17.49 -2.33 4.75
C HIS A 112 18.91 -2.89 4.86
N ASP A 113 19.89 -2.02 5.10
CA ASP A 113 21.27 -2.47 5.26
C ASP A 113 21.36 -3.34 6.52
N HIS A 114 21.63 -4.63 6.33
CA HIS A 114 22.07 -5.54 7.38
C HIS A 114 23.50 -5.16 7.79
N ALA A 115 23.67 -4.01 8.45
CA ALA A 115 24.91 -3.72 9.16
C ALA A 115 24.96 -4.65 10.39
N HIS A 116 25.57 -5.82 10.19
CA HIS A 116 25.96 -6.77 11.22
C HIS A 116 26.98 -6.17 12.20
#